data_AF-A0AAW2LEA8-F1
#
_entry.id   AF-A0AAW2LEA8-F1
#
_cell.length_a   1.000
_cell.length_b   1.000
_cell.length_c   1.000
_cell.angle_alpha   90.00
_cell.angle_beta   90.00
_cell.angle_gamma   90.00
#
_symmetry.space_group_name_H-M   'P 1'
#
loop_
_entity.id
_entity.type
_entity.pdbx_description
1 polymer ?
#
loop_
_entity_poly.entity_id
_entity_poly.type
_entity_poly.pdbx_seq_one_letter_code
_entity_poly.pdbx_strand_id
1 'polypeptide(L)'
;MSRVIRLQMNAEDTCRILSSCERQEIKLSALLAAAALIASHSSKGIPDDHWEKYAVVTLMDCRPILDPVLSSNHAGFYHSAILNTHDIKGGEDLWDLAKRVHSSFTTSKNNKKHFSDMADLNFLMCKAIENPSLTPSGSLRTSLVSVFEDCVIDDSNKLHQVVGLEDFVGCASVHGVGPSIAIFDTIRDGKMDSACVFPFPLHSREQMQELIDEMKRILLDGTT
;
A
#
# COMPACT_ATOMS: atom_id res chain seq x y z
N MET A 1 -10.88 -12.12 -10.34
CA MET A 1 -10.61 -12.73 -9.02
C MET A 1 -9.29 -12.19 -8.48
N SER A 2 -9.05 -12.22 -7.18
CA SER A 2 -7.90 -11.51 -6.55
C SER A 2 -6.92 -12.56 -6.13
N ARG A 3 -5.64 -12.23 -6.24
CA ARG A 3 -4.57 -13.09 -5.76
C ARG A 3 -3.72 -12.31 -4.77
N VAL A 4 -3.01 -13.06 -3.94
CA VAL A 4 -2.19 -12.54 -2.85
C VAL A 4 -0.79 -13.12 -2.99
N ILE A 5 0.21 -12.25 -2.82
CA ILE A 5 1.62 -12.59 -2.59
C ILE A 5 2.02 -11.92 -1.26
N ARG A 6 2.85 -12.56 -0.46
CA ARG A 6 3.32 -11.99 0.82
C ARG A 6 4.70 -11.36 0.64
N LEU A 7 4.82 -10.09 1.00
CA LEU A 7 6.10 -9.43 1.17
C LEU A 7 6.55 -9.69 2.61
N GLN A 8 7.40 -10.70 2.77
CA GLN A 8 7.92 -11.13 4.06
C GLN A 8 9.38 -10.72 4.23
N MET A 9 9.73 -10.28 5.44
CA MET A 9 11.11 -10.03 5.84
C MET A 9 11.38 -10.66 7.21
N ASN A 10 12.65 -11.01 7.46
CA ASN A 10 13.05 -11.49 8.77
C ASN A 10 13.05 -10.35 9.80
N ALA A 11 13.25 -10.69 11.08
CA ALA A 11 13.16 -9.72 12.16
C ALA A 11 14.28 -8.68 12.13
N GLU A 12 15.48 -9.07 11.69
CA GLU A 12 16.63 -8.17 11.60
C GLU A 12 16.41 -7.10 10.52
N ASP A 13 16.04 -7.52 9.32
CA ASP A 13 15.75 -6.62 8.20
C ASP A 13 14.55 -5.73 8.50
N THR A 14 13.51 -6.29 9.11
CA THR A 14 12.33 -5.51 9.54
C THR A 14 12.72 -4.45 10.56
N CYS A 15 13.52 -4.80 11.58
CA CYS A 15 14.01 -3.85 12.57
C CYS A 15 14.86 -2.74 11.94
N ARG A 16 15.74 -3.09 10.99
CA ARG A 16 16.56 -2.11 10.24
C ARG A 16 15.70 -1.14 9.44
N ILE A 17 14.68 -1.63 8.73
CA ILE A 17 13.73 -0.80 7.98
C ILE A 17 12.98 0.15 8.90
N LEU A 18 12.37 -0.37 9.97
CA LEU A 18 11.59 0.44 10.91
C LEU A 18 12.44 1.49 11.59
N SER A 19 13.65 1.13 12.03
CA SER A 19 14.60 2.09 12.62
C SER A 19 14.99 3.18 11.63
N SER A 20 15.06 2.86 10.32
CA SER A 20 15.40 3.84 9.29
C SER A 20 14.22 4.77 8.99
N CYS A 21 13.00 4.23 8.96
CA CYS A 21 11.76 5.01 8.91
C CYS A 21 11.68 6.01 10.06
N GLU A 22 11.93 5.55 11.30
CA GLU A 22 11.94 6.42 12.48
C GLU A 22 12.99 7.53 12.37
N ARG A 23 14.25 7.20 12.02
CA ARG A 23 15.33 8.19 11.86
C ARG A 23 15.04 9.25 10.80
N GLN A 24 14.31 8.89 9.75
CA GLN A 24 13.96 9.80 8.65
C GLN A 24 12.61 10.49 8.87
N GLU A 25 11.91 10.20 9.98
CA GLU A 25 10.56 10.69 10.28
C GLU A 25 9.52 10.35 9.19
N ILE A 26 9.62 9.14 8.62
CA ILE A 26 8.75 8.67 7.53
C ILE A 26 8.01 7.41 7.98
N LYS A 27 6.71 7.35 7.68
CA LYS A 27 5.92 6.13 7.93
C LYS A 27 6.29 5.00 6.96
N LEU A 28 6.25 3.75 7.44
CA LEU A 28 6.51 2.55 6.64
C LEU A 28 5.69 2.53 5.34
N SER A 29 4.43 2.98 5.40
CA SER A 29 3.52 3.07 4.27
C SER A 29 4.06 3.91 3.10
N ALA A 30 4.70 5.04 3.38
CA ALA A 30 5.32 5.87 2.36
C ALA A 30 6.58 5.21 1.76
N LEU A 31 7.35 4.49 2.57
CA LEU A 31 8.51 3.71 2.10
C LEU A 31 8.08 2.56 1.19
N LEU A 32 7.05 1.80 1.59
CA LEU A 32 6.48 0.71 0.78
C LEU A 32 5.90 1.22 -0.53
N ALA A 33 5.19 2.36 -0.51
CA ALA A 33 4.71 2.99 -1.73
C ALA A 33 5.88 3.41 -2.64
N ALA A 34 6.91 4.07 -2.11
CA ALA A 34 8.09 4.44 -2.88
C ALA A 34 8.78 3.24 -3.53
N ALA A 35 9.00 2.15 -2.78
CA ALA A 35 9.56 0.91 -3.31
C ALA A 35 8.68 0.32 -4.43
N ALA A 36 7.35 0.33 -4.28
CA ALA A 36 6.43 -0.13 -5.31
C ALA A 36 6.48 0.74 -6.58
N LEU A 37 6.61 2.06 -6.44
CA LEU A 37 6.74 2.98 -7.57
C LEU A 37 8.03 2.73 -8.35
N ILE A 38 9.17 2.61 -7.65
CA ILE A 38 10.47 2.33 -8.27
C ILE A 38 10.44 0.97 -8.97
N ALA A 39 10.04 -0.09 -8.28
CA ALA A 39 9.96 -1.44 -8.84
C ALA A 39 9.05 -1.50 -10.08
N SER A 40 7.91 -0.79 -10.04
CA SER A 40 6.98 -0.72 -11.18
C SER A 40 7.59 0.00 -12.37
N HIS A 41 8.29 1.11 -12.17
CA HIS A 41 8.97 1.85 -13.23
C HIS A 41 10.09 1.00 -13.84
N SER A 42 10.94 0.41 -13.01
CA SER A 42 12.04 -0.46 -13.45
C SER A 42 11.56 -1.68 -14.25
N SER A 43 10.40 -2.25 -13.90
CA SER A 43 9.83 -3.41 -14.61
C SER A 43 9.47 -3.15 -16.07
N LYS A 44 9.26 -1.88 -16.46
CA LYS A 44 8.87 -1.53 -17.83
C LYS A 44 10.04 -1.40 -18.80
N GLY A 45 11.28 -1.41 -18.30
CA GLY A 45 12.49 -1.28 -19.13
C GLY A 45 12.53 0.03 -19.95
N ILE A 46 11.90 1.09 -19.43
CA ILE A 46 11.88 2.40 -20.08
C ILE A 46 13.24 3.10 -19.82
N PRO A 47 13.78 3.87 -20.78
CA PRO A 47 14.99 4.67 -20.56
C PRO A 47 14.91 5.56 -19.32
N ASP A 48 16.04 5.72 -18.61
CA ASP A 48 16.12 6.42 -17.32
C ASP A 48 15.73 7.90 -17.40
N ASP A 49 15.83 8.51 -18.58
CA ASP A 49 15.46 9.91 -18.84
C ASP A 49 13.94 10.12 -19.01
N HIS A 50 13.17 9.05 -19.09
CA HIS A 50 11.72 9.12 -19.23
C HIS A 50 10.98 9.16 -17.89
N TRP A 51 10.10 10.15 -17.76
CA TRP A 51 9.25 10.32 -16.60
C TRP A 51 7.89 9.65 -16.83
N GLU A 52 7.42 8.93 -15.84
CA GLU A 52 6.05 8.43 -15.80
C GLU A 52 5.34 8.87 -14.51
N LYS A 53 4.05 9.16 -14.65
CA LYS A 53 3.20 9.57 -13.55
C LYS A 53 2.50 8.36 -12.95
N TYR A 54 2.68 8.15 -11.66
CA TYR A 54 2.03 7.08 -10.91
C TYR A 54 1.15 7.63 -9.80
N ALA A 55 0.03 6.97 -9.57
CA ALA A 55 -0.89 7.29 -8.48
C ALA A 55 -0.65 6.37 -7.28
N VAL A 56 -0.74 6.96 -6.08
CA VAL A 56 -0.71 6.29 -4.77
C VAL A 56 -1.97 6.68 -4.02
N VAL A 57 -2.71 5.67 -3.53
CA VAL A 57 -3.84 5.88 -2.61
C VAL A 57 -3.40 5.51 -1.21
N THR A 58 -3.47 6.44 -0.27
CA THR A 58 -3.20 6.16 1.16
C THR A 58 -4.51 6.16 1.93
N LEU A 59 -4.82 5.05 2.61
CA LEU A 59 -5.98 4.92 3.47
C LEU A 59 -5.65 5.36 4.89
N MET A 60 -6.43 6.30 5.44
CA MET A 60 -6.26 6.79 6.81
C MET A 60 -7.45 6.38 7.69
N ASP A 61 -7.18 5.93 8.92
CA ASP A 61 -8.25 5.61 9.87
C ASP A 61 -8.91 6.91 10.33
N CYS A 62 -10.21 7.07 10.04
CA CYS A 62 -10.98 8.24 10.44
C CYS A 62 -11.56 8.11 11.85
N ARG A 63 -11.51 6.94 12.51
CA ARG A 63 -12.08 6.76 13.86
C ARG A 63 -11.68 7.85 14.87
N PRO A 64 -10.40 8.32 14.92
CA PRO A 64 -9.99 9.37 15.86
C PRO A 64 -10.63 10.75 15.61
N ILE A 65 -11.21 10.98 14.43
CA ILE A 65 -11.79 12.27 14.01
C ILE A 65 -13.31 12.23 13.87
N LEU A 66 -13.96 11.10 14.21
CA LEU A 66 -15.41 10.98 14.24
C LEU A 66 -15.99 11.60 15.53
N ASP A 67 -17.28 11.95 15.49
CA ASP A 67 -18.05 12.40 16.65
C ASP A 67 -19.29 11.49 16.84
N PRO A 68 -19.29 10.59 17.84
CA PRO A 68 -18.23 10.37 18.83
C PRO A 68 -17.00 9.66 18.24
N VAL A 69 -15.84 9.87 18.88
CA VAL A 69 -14.60 9.11 18.57
C VAL A 69 -14.86 7.63 18.78
N LEU A 70 -14.45 6.81 17.81
CA LEU A 70 -14.63 5.36 17.86
C LEU A 70 -13.33 4.65 18.23
N SER A 71 -13.42 3.57 18.99
CA SER A 71 -12.29 2.66 19.22
C SER A 71 -12.07 1.69 18.05
N SER A 72 -10.87 1.12 17.94
CA SER A 72 -10.53 0.07 16.97
C SER A 72 -11.46 -1.16 17.03
N ASN A 73 -12.05 -1.45 18.19
CA ASN A 73 -13.02 -2.54 18.38
C ASN A 73 -14.38 -2.31 17.68
N HIS A 74 -14.65 -1.11 17.15
CA HIS A 74 -15.85 -0.88 16.36
C HIS A 74 -15.70 -1.50 14.97
N ALA A 75 -16.50 -2.53 14.70
CA ALA A 75 -16.51 -3.23 13.43
C ALA A 75 -17.06 -2.35 12.31
N GLY A 76 -16.32 -2.27 11.20
CA GLY A 76 -16.71 -1.51 10.03
C GLY A 76 -15.51 -0.95 9.25
N PHE A 77 -15.80 -0.38 8.09
CA PHE A 77 -14.83 0.33 7.27
C PHE A 77 -14.89 1.82 7.58
N TYR A 78 -13.93 2.30 8.38
CA TYR A 78 -13.84 3.70 8.81
C TYR A 78 -12.64 4.41 8.22
N HIS A 79 -12.12 3.92 7.09
CA HIS A 79 -11.01 4.57 6.42
C HIS A 79 -11.52 5.56 5.39
N SER A 80 -10.87 6.71 5.30
CA SER A 80 -10.91 7.54 4.10
C SER A 80 -9.65 7.30 3.27
N ALA A 81 -9.67 7.75 2.02
CA ALA A 81 -8.59 7.61 1.06
C ALA A 81 -8.14 8.97 0.54
N ILE A 82 -6.83 9.15 0.42
CA ILE A 82 -6.20 10.32 -0.20
C ILE A 82 -5.43 9.85 -1.43
N LEU A 83 -5.65 10.52 -2.56
CA LEU A 83 -4.98 10.22 -3.83
C LEU A 83 -3.86 11.24 -4.08
N ASN A 84 -2.63 10.75 -4.21
CA ASN A 84 -1.48 11.53 -4.64
C ASN A 84 -0.92 10.97 -5.93
N THR A 85 -0.41 11.85 -6.80
CA THR A 85 0.33 11.45 -8.01
C THR A 85 1.77 11.90 -7.89
N HIS A 86 2.67 11.06 -8.40
CA HIS A 86 4.11 11.25 -8.34
C HIS A 86 4.71 10.98 -9.71
N ASP A 87 5.52 11.92 -10.19
CA ASP A 87 6.34 11.72 -11.39
C ASP A 87 7.61 10.97 -10.98
N ILE A 88 7.91 9.88 -11.69
CA ILE A 88 9.00 8.93 -11.40
C ILE A 88 9.86 8.79 -12.66
N LYS A 89 11.18 8.85 -12.48
CA LYS A 89 12.19 8.58 -13.52
C LYS A 89 13.10 7.43 -13.10
N GLY A 90 13.97 6.99 -14.01
CA GLY A 90 15.00 6.00 -13.66
C GLY A 90 16.01 6.55 -12.64
N GLY A 91 16.48 5.66 -11.76
CA GLY A 91 17.50 6.00 -10.75
C GLY A 91 17.02 6.89 -9.60
N GLU A 92 15.71 6.90 -9.29
CA GLU A 92 15.20 7.57 -8.07
C GLU A 92 15.81 6.95 -6.81
N ASP A 93 16.26 7.80 -5.89
CA ASP A 93 16.65 7.38 -4.55
C ASP A 93 15.40 7.02 -3.73
N LEU A 94 15.45 5.89 -3.01
CA LEU A 94 14.32 5.37 -2.26
C LEU A 94 13.86 6.35 -1.17
N TRP A 95 14.79 6.94 -0.42
CA TRP A 95 14.45 7.79 0.71
C TRP A 95 13.98 9.17 0.28
N ASP A 96 14.58 9.74 -0.76
CA ASP A 96 14.11 10.99 -1.34
C ASP A 96 12.68 10.84 -1.89
N LEU A 97 12.41 9.72 -2.59
CA LEU A 97 11.05 9.41 -3.04
C LEU A 97 10.10 9.17 -1.87
N ALA A 98 10.49 8.42 -0.85
CA ALA A 98 9.68 8.17 0.34
C ALA A 98 9.33 9.46 1.09
N LYS A 99 10.28 10.41 1.21
CA LYS A 99 10.05 11.75 1.78
C LYS A 99 9.04 12.52 0.96
N ARG A 100 9.14 12.46 -0.37
CA ARG A 100 8.20 13.12 -1.28
C ARG A 100 6.79 12.54 -1.17
N VAL A 101 6.66 11.21 -1.16
CA VAL A 101 5.38 10.50 -0.94
C VAL A 101 4.78 10.89 0.41
N HIS A 102 5.56 10.80 1.49
CA HIS A 102 5.12 11.16 2.84
C HIS A 102 4.66 12.62 2.93
N SER A 103 5.45 13.56 2.39
CA SER A 103 5.15 15.00 2.42
C SER A 103 3.89 15.33 1.64
N SER A 104 3.68 14.73 0.45
CA SER A 104 2.47 14.91 -0.35
C SER A 104 1.22 14.42 0.39
N PHE A 105 1.31 13.24 1.02
CA PHE A 105 0.23 12.68 1.83
C PHE A 105 -0.10 13.58 3.02
N THR A 106 0.89 13.93 3.84
CA THR A 106 0.72 14.78 5.04
C THR A 106 0.13 16.14 4.68
N THR A 107 0.62 16.77 3.61
CA THR A 107 0.06 18.03 3.10
C THR A 107 -1.41 17.87 2.68
N SER A 108 -1.74 16.79 1.98
CA SER A 108 -3.10 16.50 1.52
C SER A 108 -4.05 16.23 2.69
N LYS A 109 -3.58 15.49 3.70
CA LYS A 109 -4.31 15.21 4.94
C LYS A 109 -4.59 16.50 5.72
N ASN A 110 -3.60 17.36 5.87
CA ASN A 110 -3.74 18.67 6.54
C ASN A 110 -4.71 19.61 5.79
N ASN A 111 -4.75 19.50 4.46
CA ASN A 111 -5.70 20.21 3.61
C ASN A 111 -7.09 19.52 3.51
N LYS A 112 -7.35 18.52 4.36
CA LYS A 112 -8.64 17.81 4.44
C LYS A 112 -9.06 17.11 3.14
N LYS A 113 -8.10 16.73 2.29
CA LYS A 113 -8.37 16.04 1.03
C LYS A 113 -9.06 14.68 1.20
N HIS A 114 -8.94 14.05 2.37
CA HIS A 114 -9.69 12.84 2.71
C HIS A 114 -11.22 13.04 2.67
N PHE A 115 -11.77 14.26 2.68
CA PHE A 115 -13.21 14.47 2.47
C PHE A 115 -13.57 14.69 0.99
N SER A 116 -12.67 15.25 0.18
CA SER A 116 -12.89 15.49 -1.25
C SER A 116 -12.54 14.28 -2.10
N ASP A 117 -11.34 13.73 -1.92
CA ASP A 117 -10.80 12.65 -2.75
C ASP A 117 -11.61 11.36 -2.57
N MET A 118 -12.15 11.13 -1.36
CA MET A 118 -13.04 10.00 -1.10
C MET A 118 -14.34 10.11 -1.90
N ALA A 119 -14.84 11.32 -2.17
CA ALA A 119 -16.03 11.49 -3.01
C ALA A 119 -15.73 11.09 -4.46
N ASP A 120 -14.57 11.48 -5.00
CA ASP A 120 -14.12 11.10 -6.34
C ASP A 120 -13.89 9.59 -6.45
N LEU A 121 -13.21 9.00 -5.45
CA LEU A 121 -12.97 7.55 -5.40
C LEU A 121 -14.28 6.77 -5.28
N ASN A 122 -15.21 7.20 -4.42
CA ASN A 122 -16.53 6.60 -4.30
C ASN A 122 -17.31 6.72 -5.61
N PHE A 123 -17.24 7.87 -6.29
CA PHE A 123 -17.89 8.03 -7.60
C PHE A 123 -17.34 7.04 -8.62
N LEU A 124 -16.01 6.89 -8.72
CA LEU A 124 -15.38 5.91 -9.61
C LEU A 124 -15.78 4.47 -9.25
N MET A 125 -15.82 4.13 -7.97
CA MET A 125 -16.25 2.82 -7.49
C MET A 125 -17.72 2.56 -7.82
N CYS A 126 -18.61 3.52 -7.58
CA CYS A 126 -20.03 3.41 -7.94
C CYS A 126 -20.20 3.18 -9.44
N LYS A 127 -19.46 3.92 -10.28
CA LYS A 127 -19.51 3.72 -11.74
C LYS A 127 -19.02 2.34 -12.16
N ALA A 128 -18.00 1.80 -11.49
CA ALA A 128 -17.53 0.44 -11.70
C ALA A 128 -18.60 -0.61 -11.35
N ILE A 129 -19.30 -0.40 -10.23
CA ILE A 129 -20.37 -1.28 -9.74
C ILE A 129 -21.58 -1.24 -10.67
N GLU A 130 -21.96 -0.04 -11.14
CA GLU A 130 -23.05 0.14 -12.10
C GLU A 130 -22.74 -0.46 -13.48
N ASN A 131 -21.45 -0.55 -13.84
CA ASN A 131 -21.01 -0.97 -15.18
C ASN A 131 -19.91 -2.05 -15.11
N PRO A 132 -20.18 -3.23 -14.51
CA PRO A 132 -19.15 -4.24 -14.30
C PRO A 132 -18.59 -4.78 -15.63
N SER A 133 -19.39 -4.77 -16.70
CA SER A 133 -18.99 -5.15 -18.06
C SER A 133 -18.09 -4.14 -18.78
N LEU A 134 -17.90 -2.93 -18.25
CA LEU A 134 -16.94 -1.94 -18.76
C LEU A 134 -15.57 -2.02 -18.07
N THR A 135 -15.42 -2.91 -17.09
CA THR A 135 -14.16 -3.20 -16.40
C THR A 135 -13.33 -4.40 -16.93
N PRO A 136 -13.72 -5.21 -17.96
CA PRO A 136 -12.90 -6.34 -18.36
C PRO A 136 -11.63 -5.90 -19.08
N SER A 137 -10.51 -6.49 -18.65
CA SER A 137 -9.15 -6.44 -19.25
C SER A 137 -8.41 -5.10 -19.31
N GLY A 138 -9.08 -3.95 -19.21
CA GLY A 138 -8.44 -2.62 -19.27
C GLY A 138 -8.95 -1.60 -18.24
N SER A 139 -9.58 -2.05 -17.15
CA SER A 139 -10.19 -1.18 -16.14
C SER A 139 -9.24 -0.05 -15.74
N LEU A 140 -9.73 1.20 -15.82
CA LEU A 140 -9.11 2.34 -15.13
C LEU A 140 -8.83 1.90 -13.69
N ARG A 141 -7.54 1.77 -13.34
CA ARG A 141 -7.13 1.53 -11.95
C ARG A 141 -7.20 2.87 -11.24
N THR A 142 -7.71 2.88 -10.03
CA THR A 142 -7.69 4.09 -9.17
C THR A 142 -6.28 4.57 -8.90
N SER A 143 -5.34 3.62 -8.80
CA SER A 143 -3.93 3.90 -8.59
C SER A 143 -3.04 2.74 -9.00
N LEU A 144 -1.72 2.96 -9.01
CA LEU A 144 -0.75 1.86 -9.08
C LEU A 144 -0.78 1.09 -7.77
N VAL A 145 -0.58 1.78 -6.65
CA VAL A 145 -0.50 1.19 -5.31
C VAL A 145 -1.50 1.81 -4.35
N SER A 146 -2.04 1.00 -3.44
CA SER A 146 -2.67 1.50 -2.22
C SER A 146 -1.98 0.97 -0.96
N VAL A 147 -1.84 1.82 0.04
CA VAL A 147 -1.25 1.51 1.35
C VAL A 147 -2.14 2.05 2.47
N PHE A 148 -2.03 1.50 3.68
CA PHE A 148 -2.64 2.08 4.88
C PHE A 148 -1.65 3.03 5.55
N GLU A 149 -2.12 4.15 6.09
CA GLU A 149 -1.25 5.14 6.73
C GLU A 149 -0.45 4.49 7.87
N ASP A 150 -1.15 3.75 8.72
CA ASP A 150 -0.62 3.12 9.93
C ASP A 150 -0.58 1.59 9.74
N CYS A 151 0.55 1.01 10.11
CA CYS A 151 0.79 -0.43 10.02
C CYS A 151 0.03 -1.18 11.12
N VAL A 152 -0.43 -2.39 10.81
CA VAL A 152 -0.96 -3.31 11.83
C VAL A 152 0.20 -3.99 12.54
N ILE A 153 0.30 -3.83 13.86
CA ILE A 153 1.26 -4.56 14.70
C ILE A 153 0.49 -5.63 15.46
N ASP A 154 0.83 -6.91 15.24
CA ASP A 154 0.19 -8.07 15.86
C ASP A 154 1.23 -9.03 16.43
N ASP A 155 1.51 -8.91 17.71
CA ASP A 155 2.41 -9.83 18.42
C ASP A 155 1.66 -11.06 18.92
N SER A 156 2.29 -12.23 18.79
CA SER A 156 1.76 -13.50 19.26
C SER A 156 1.44 -13.42 20.75
N ASN A 157 0.19 -13.73 21.08
CA ASN A 157 -0.33 -13.65 22.44
C ASN A 157 -0.86 -15.01 22.93
N LYS A 158 -1.22 -15.10 24.21
CA LYS A 158 -1.77 -16.31 24.82
C LYS A 158 -3.04 -16.81 24.13
N LEU A 159 -3.85 -15.89 23.59
CA LEU A 159 -5.10 -16.26 22.91
C LEU A 159 -4.79 -17.02 21.61
N HIS A 160 -3.77 -16.60 20.85
CA HIS A 160 -3.33 -17.30 19.63
C HIS A 160 -2.97 -18.76 19.92
N GLN A 161 -2.28 -19.01 21.04
CA GLN A 161 -1.94 -20.37 21.49
C GLN A 161 -3.18 -21.17 21.89
N VAL A 162 -4.12 -20.57 22.62
CA VAL A 162 -5.35 -21.23 23.08
C VAL A 162 -6.24 -21.67 21.91
N VAL A 163 -6.32 -20.85 20.86
CA VAL A 163 -7.15 -21.16 19.67
C VAL A 163 -6.40 -21.97 18.61
N GLY A 164 -5.11 -22.25 18.80
CA GLY A 164 -4.27 -22.96 17.83
C GLY A 164 -4.07 -22.18 16.53
N LEU A 165 -3.97 -20.85 16.60
CA LEU A 165 -3.75 -19.99 15.42
C LEU A 165 -2.31 -20.17 14.90
N GLU A 166 -2.18 -20.73 13.70
CA GLU A 166 -0.87 -20.99 13.07
C GLU A 166 -0.45 -19.87 12.12
N ASP A 167 -1.36 -19.37 11.28
CA ASP A 167 -1.08 -18.32 10.29
C ASP A 167 -2.40 -17.64 9.88
N PHE A 168 -2.32 -16.35 9.55
CA PHE A 168 -3.44 -15.63 8.96
C PHE A 168 -2.98 -14.43 8.14
N VAL A 169 -3.83 -14.03 7.18
CA VAL A 169 -3.61 -12.88 6.30
C VAL A 169 -4.80 -11.93 6.42
N GLY A 170 -4.55 -10.71 6.88
CA GLY A 170 -5.53 -9.63 6.86
C GLY A 170 -5.48 -8.90 5.52
N CYS A 171 -6.55 -9.01 4.71
CA CYS A 171 -6.60 -8.31 3.43
C CYS A 171 -8.04 -8.14 2.92
N ALA A 172 -8.20 -7.32 1.89
CA ALA A 172 -9.45 -7.15 1.15
C ALA A 172 -9.23 -7.36 -0.36
N SER A 173 -10.30 -7.71 -1.07
CA SER A 173 -10.27 -7.86 -2.52
C SER A 173 -10.06 -6.53 -3.24
N VAL A 174 -9.36 -6.55 -4.38
CA VAL A 174 -9.07 -5.39 -5.24
C VAL A 174 -9.74 -5.46 -6.62
N HIS A 175 -10.94 -6.07 -6.68
CA HIS A 175 -11.74 -6.17 -7.90
C HIS A 175 -12.22 -4.83 -8.46
N GLY A 176 -12.59 -4.84 -9.75
CA GLY A 176 -13.10 -3.66 -10.43
C GLY A 176 -12.03 -2.58 -10.59
N VAL A 177 -12.31 -1.39 -10.08
CA VAL A 177 -11.55 -0.13 -10.27
C VAL A 177 -10.48 0.09 -9.17
N GLY A 178 -10.12 -0.93 -8.38
CA GLY A 178 -9.09 -0.85 -7.34
C GLY A 178 -7.65 -0.53 -7.84
N PRO A 179 -6.65 -0.57 -6.95
CA PRO A 179 -5.24 -0.32 -7.29
C PRO A 179 -4.61 -1.53 -7.98
N SER A 180 -3.60 -1.37 -8.84
CA SER A 180 -2.87 -2.53 -9.41
C SER A 180 -2.29 -3.44 -8.31
N ILE A 181 -1.88 -2.86 -7.18
CA ILE A 181 -1.48 -3.58 -5.97
C ILE A 181 -2.02 -2.86 -4.72
N ALA A 182 -2.70 -3.59 -3.84
CA ALA A 182 -2.97 -3.13 -2.47
C ALA A 182 -2.03 -3.82 -1.51
N ILE A 183 -1.35 -3.04 -0.67
CA ILE A 183 -0.45 -3.54 0.36
C ILE A 183 -1.16 -3.36 1.71
N PHE A 184 -1.43 -4.48 2.36
CA PHE A 184 -1.90 -4.53 3.75
C PHE A 184 -0.67 -4.85 4.60
N ASP A 185 -0.02 -3.82 5.10
CA ASP A 185 1.20 -3.96 5.88
C ASP A 185 0.90 -4.44 7.29
N THR A 186 1.63 -5.48 7.70
CA THR A 186 1.51 -6.09 9.01
C THR A 186 2.89 -6.45 9.54
N ILE A 187 3.17 -6.10 10.78
CA ILE A 187 4.34 -6.55 11.53
C ILE A 187 3.86 -7.58 12.53
N ARG A 188 4.34 -8.81 12.40
CA ARG A 188 4.00 -9.94 13.25
C ARG A 188 5.24 -10.46 13.94
N ASP A 189 5.26 -10.43 15.26
CA ASP A 189 6.41 -10.89 16.07
C ASP A 189 7.73 -10.23 15.61
N GLY A 190 7.68 -8.92 15.34
CA GLY A 190 8.81 -8.13 14.85
C GLY A 190 9.22 -8.40 13.39
N LYS A 191 8.44 -9.18 12.62
CA LYS A 191 8.69 -9.49 11.21
C LYS A 191 7.65 -8.85 10.32
N MET A 192 8.06 -8.18 9.25
CA MET A 192 7.13 -7.71 8.24
C MET A 192 6.56 -8.89 7.46
N ASP A 193 5.24 -8.89 7.33
CA ASP A 193 4.44 -9.93 6.69
C ASP A 193 3.26 -9.30 5.95
N SER A 194 3.58 -8.45 4.99
CA SER A 194 2.60 -7.62 4.29
C SER A 194 1.89 -8.42 3.19
N ALA A 195 0.56 -8.32 3.14
CA ALA A 195 -0.23 -8.93 2.06
C ALA A 195 -0.29 -8.00 0.86
N CYS A 196 0.22 -8.46 -0.28
CA CYS A 196 0.16 -7.75 -1.55
C CYS A 196 -0.95 -8.37 -2.42
N VAL A 197 -2.09 -7.70 -2.48
CA VAL A 197 -3.28 -8.16 -3.21
C VAL A 197 -3.38 -7.49 -4.56
N PHE A 198 -3.61 -8.27 -5.61
CA PHE A 198 -3.68 -7.78 -6.99
C PHE A 198 -4.83 -8.43 -7.79
N PRO A 199 -5.31 -7.77 -8.85
CA PRO A 199 -6.35 -8.31 -9.74
C PRO A 199 -5.80 -9.37 -10.71
N PHE A 200 -6.40 -10.56 -10.69
CA PHE A 200 -6.20 -11.63 -11.68
C PHE A 200 -7.44 -11.76 -12.59
N PRO A 201 -7.28 -11.91 -13.93
CA PRO A 201 -6.04 -12.17 -14.66
C PRO A 201 -5.30 -10.92 -15.18
N LEU A 202 -5.64 -9.71 -14.71
CA LEU A 202 -4.99 -8.48 -15.18
C LEU A 202 -3.48 -8.49 -14.94
N HIS A 203 -3.05 -8.94 -13.76
CA HIS A 203 -1.66 -9.24 -13.47
C HIS A 203 -1.49 -10.75 -13.25
N SER A 204 -0.45 -11.31 -13.86
CA SER A 204 -0.06 -12.71 -13.63
C SER A 204 0.58 -12.86 -12.24
N ARG A 205 0.67 -14.09 -11.74
CA ARG A 205 1.32 -14.33 -10.45
C ARG A 205 2.82 -14.08 -10.57
N GLU A 206 3.39 -14.45 -11.70
CA GLU A 206 4.82 -14.36 -12.01
C GLU A 206 5.25 -12.89 -12.06
N GLN A 207 4.51 -12.05 -12.81
CA GLN A 207 4.77 -10.61 -12.89
C GLN A 207 4.72 -9.94 -11.51
N MET A 208 3.71 -10.29 -10.70
CA MET A 208 3.58 -9.70 -9.37
C MET A 208 4.64 -10.23 -8.40
N GLN A 209 5.08 -11.48 -8.55
CA GLN A 209 6.16 -12.04 -7.75
C GLN A 209 7.48 -11.31 -8.02
N GLU A 210 7.82 -11.12 -9.30
CA GLU A 210 8.99 -10.33 -9.72
C GLU A 210 8.94 -8.91 -9.17
N LEU A 211 7.77 -8.25 -9.24
CA LEU A 211 7.58 -6.91 -8.66
C LEU A 211 7.83 -6.89 -7.14
N ILE A 212 7.28 -7.85 -6.40
CA ILE A 212 7.44 -7.91 -4.93
C ILE A 212 8.89 -8.25 -4.55
N ASP A 213 9.56 -9.12 -5.29
CA ASP A 213 10.95 -9.46 -5.02
C ASP A 213 11.88 -8.27 -5.31
N GLU A 214 11.59 -7.49 -6.35
CA GLU A 214 12.29 -6.24 -6.63
C GLU A 214 12.03 -5.18 -5.55
N MET A 215 10.79 -5.04 -5.07
CA MET A 215 10.48 -4.18 -3.92
C MET A 215 11.30 -4.58 -2.68
N LYS A 216 11.41 -5.88 -2.38
CA LYS A 216 12.23 -6.36 -1.25
C LYS A 216 13.69 -5.96 -1.44
N ARG A 217 14.25 -6.15 -2.64
CA ARG A 217 15.63 -5.76 -2.95
C ARG A 217 15.85 -4.27 -2.71
N ILE A 218 14.98 -3.42 -3.25
CA ILE A 218 15.04 -1.95 -3.09
C ILE A 218 15.02 -1.55 -1.62
N LEU A 219 14.13 -2.14 -0.82
CA LEU A 219 14.00 -1.85 0.61
C LEU A 219 15.27 -2.24 1.41
N LEU A 220 15.86 -3.39 1.08
CA LEU A 220 17.09 -3.87 1.74
C LEU A 220 18.31 -3.03 1.33
N ASP A 221 18.45 -2.72 0.04
CA ASP A 221 19.55 -1.91 -0.48
C ASP A 221 19.50 -0.50 0.09
N GLY A 222 18.30 0.10 0.17
CA GLY A 222 18.12 1.44 0.73
C GLY A 222 18.36 1.54 2.24
N THR A 223 18.39 0.43 2.98
CA THR A 223 18.60 0.43 4.45
C THR A 223 20.01 0.05 4.88
N THR A 224 20.95 0.05 3.93
CA THR A 224 22.39 -0.16 4.18
C THR A 224 23.09 1.08 4.72
#